data_AF-A0AB33EQA2-F1
#
_entry.id   AF-A0AB33EQA2-F1
#
_cell.length_a   1.000
_cell.length_b   1.000
_cell.length_c   1.000
_cell.angle_alpha   90.00
_cell.angle_beta   90.00
_cell.angle_gamma   90.00
#
_symmetry.space_group_name_H-M   'P 1'
#
loop_
_entity.id
_entity.type
_entity.pdbx_description
1 polymer ?
#
loop_
_entity_poly.entity_id
_entity_poly.type
_entity_poly.pdbx_seq_one_letter_code
_entity_poly.pdbx_strand_id
1 'polypeptide(L)'
;MTAWARLHVDYCQYQVITVPGAPGTPIYTVGDDLLHVGGPHQVTGFCGVHTAPIEARLRVRSGPPTLVDSGWDAVSEATLWSPSGRLSVVGLMGGVADALVDVAVPRGLIRVRIHARHRLHETVRTDDDPPEQHELHVWAVGEETPWRTVRADPGARGWEQKPAKAAEWAMLSLVPRPSTRPAILPPLPPDPYEDDTGLARVTVVRHRPGPVDLPVGVLPVGDLEVRLERIDAETLRWSWASAEEPIFPEPLTTLPDDEPTTVRLTTGPDGVTLRHEGVRGRHAAALGLIWDHLLDGDGTYPWVETLRARAAEATARAEKHRRFRAAQEAERWGGPPPTGRLRGLAARAQPLARIDRRLLDRLDALPAAGQREAACWAARHAMRVAGLEQLDWIADALAAADAGRPLPPAFTEQHGAAAFRRMLSDPEAPRTTVPLRPNPKTFGAQGVTEMLQQAAALPALTALADDDPLAAAIDAFYNAAVAHGDDRDRFLAEAHTELRRGETVDRADV
;
A
#
# COMPACT_ATOMS: atom_id res chain seq x y z
N MET A 1 22.05 -8.66 -34.77
CA MET A 1 21.07 -9.58 -35.40
C MET A 1 21.22 -10.91 -34.70
N THR A 2 20.12 -11.52 -34.27
CA THR A 2 20.14 -12.86 -33.69
C THR A 2 20.02 -13.91 -34.78
N ALA A 3 20.52 -15.13 -34.52
CA ALA A 3 20.17 -16.29 -35.33
C ALA A 3 18.67 -16.63 -35.17
N TRP A 4 18.14 -17.46 -36.06
CA TRP A 4 16.85 -18.10 -35.83
C TRP A 4 16.95 -19.00 -34.60
N ALA A 5 15.98 -18.87 -33.69
CA ALA A 5 15.90 -19.65 -32.48
C ALA A 5 14.52 -20.31 -32.38
N ARG A 6 14.46 -21.53 -31.85
CA ARG A 6 13.18 -22.18 -31.54
C ARG A 6 12.60 -21.57 -30.27
N LEU A 7 11.41 -20.98 -30.38
CA LEU A 7 10.65 -20.44 -29.27
C LEU A 7 9.41 -21.31 -29.09
N HIS A 8 9.24 -21.91 -27.91
CA HIS A 8 8.00 -22.63 -27.61
C HIS A 8 6.92 -21.62 -27.27
N VAL A 9 5.75 -21.72 -27.90
CA VAL A 9 4.59 -20.87 -27.60
C VAL A 9 3.46 -21.74 -27.08
N ASP A 10 2.66 -21.19 -26.17
CA ASP A 10 1.38 -21.75 -25.74
C ASP A 10 0.28 -20.70 -25.96
N TYR A 11 -0.95 -21.17 -26.10
CA TYR A 11 -2.13 -20.33 -26.31
C TYR A 11 -2.00 -19.38 -27.51
N CYS A 12 -1.34 -19.84 -28.58
CA CYS A 12 -1.13 -19.07 -29.80
C CYS A 12 -0.36 -17.75 -29.59
N GLN A 13 0.46 -17.61 -28.54
CA GLN A 13 1.06 -16.30 -28.26
C GLN A 13 2.44 -16.32 -27.59
N TYR A 14 3.16 -15.22 -27.80
CA TYR A 14 4.38 -14.86 -27.08
C TYR A 14 4.36 -13.38 -26.71
N GLN A 15 5.22 -12.99 -25.79
CA GLN A 15 5.35 -11.62 -25.31
C GLN A 15 6.67 -11.01 -25.74
N VAL A 16 6.64 -9.76 -26.15
CA VAL A 16 7.82 -8.91 -26.36
C VAL A 16 7.82 -7.89 -25.24
N ILE A 17 8.85 -7.93 -24.38
CA ILE A 17 8.92 -7.13 -23.15
C ILE A 17 10.24 -6.36 -23.08
N THR A 18 10.19 -5.15 -22.54
CA THR A 18 11.36 -4.26 -22.34
C THR A 18 11.67 -3.97 -20.87
N VAL A 19 10.71 -4.28 -19.99
CA VAL A 19 10.80 -4.18 -18.53
C VAL A 19 10.26 -5.50 -17.97
N PRO A 20 11.13 -6.43 -17.54
CA PRO A 20 10.70 -7.72 -17.00
C PRO A 20 9.77 -7.56 -15.79
N GLY A 21 8.64 -8.28 -15.77
CA GLY A 21 7.71 -8.24 -14.64
C GLY A 21 6.82 -6.99 -14.57
N ALA A 22 7.00 -6.02 -15.46
CA ALA A 22 6.09 -4.89 -15.56
C ALA A 22 4.66 -5.39 -15.84
N PRO A 23 3.65 -4.88 -15.12
CA PRO A 23 2.27 -5.27 -15.35
C PRO A 23 1.84 -4.83 -16.76
N GLY A 24 1.47 -5.80 -17.59
CA GLY A 24 0.84 -5.53 -18.87
C GLY A 24 -0.58 -4.96 -18.71
N THR A 25 -1.16 -4.55 -19.83
CA THR A 25 -2.58 -4.24 -19.95
C THR A 25 -3.40 -5.48 -19.63
N PRO A 26 -4.50 -5.35 -18.86
CA PRO A 26 -5.56 -6.35 -18.84
C PRO A 26 -5.97 -6.73 -20.26
N ILE A 27 -6.52 -7.94 -20.46
CA ILE A 27 -6.97 -8.42 -21.77
C ILE A 27 -8.12 -7.54 -22.28
N TYR A 28 -7.79 -6.45 -22.97
CA TYR A 28 -8.68 -5.71 -23.85
C TYR A 28 -7.93 -5.43 -25.15
N THR A 29 -8.62 -5.59 -26.27
CA THR A 29 -7.97 -5.69 -27.58
C THR A 29 -7.74 -4.30 -28.18
N VAL A 30 -6.46 -3.97 -28.37
CA VAL A 30 -5.97 -2.88 -29.22
C VAL A 30 -4.86 -3.46 -30.09
N GLY A 31 -5.19 -3.79 -31.32
CA GLY A 31 -4.30 -4.53 -32.21
C GLY A 31 -5.02 -5.32 -33.30
N ASP A 32 -4.28 -6.21 -33.94
CA ASP A 32 -4.78 -7.14 -34.96
C ASP A 32 -4.38 -8.59 -34.63
N ASP A 33 -4.68 -9.52 -35.54
CA ASP A 33 -4.38 -10.95 -35.36
C ASP A 33 -2.91 -11.31 -35.25
N LEU A 34 -1.99 -10.39 -35.47
CA LEU A 34 -0.57 -10.63 -35.30
C LEU A 34 -0.02 -9.96 -34.05
N LEU A 35 -0.52 -8.77 -33.70
CA LEU A 35 0.05 -7.95 -32.63
C LEU A 35 -1.04 -7.27 -31.82
N HIS A 36 -1.05 -7.49 -30.50
CA HIS A 36 -1.79 -6.68 -29.54
C HIS A 36 -0.87 -5.83 -28.66
N VAL A 37 -1.27 -4.59 -28.40
CA VAL A 37 -0.56 -3.69 -27.49
C VAL A 37 -0.83 -4.12 -26.04
N GLY A 38 0.24 -4.49 -25.36
CA GLY A 38 0.25 -4.96 -23.98
C GLY A 38 0.58 -3.88 -22.94
N GLY A 39 0.78 -2.63 -23.36
CA GLY A 39 1.19 -1.51 -22.48
C GLY A 39 2.45 -0.81 -22.98
N PRO A 40 3.04 0.12 -22.20
CA PRO A 40 4.22 0.87 -22.63
C PRO A 40 5.44 -0.03 -22.83
N HIS A 41 5.57 -1.13 -22.09
CA HIS A 41 6.77 -1.97 -22.12
C HIS A 41 6.56 -3.31 -22.83
N GLN A 42 5.35 -3.57 -23.32
CA GLN A 42 4.94 -4.89 -23.76
C GLN A 42 4.03 -4.87 -24.99
N VAL A 43 4.28 -5.79 -25.93
CA VAL A 43 3.29 -6.24 -26.93
C VAL A 43 3.19 -7.76 -26.93
N THR A 44 2.03 -8.28 -27.33
CA THR A 44 1.79 -9.71 -27.52
C THR A 44 1.79 -10.03 -29.01
N GLY A 45 2.62 -10.97 -29.42
CA GLY A 45 2.63 -11.52 -30.78
C GLY A 45 1.81 -12.81 -30.84
N PHE A 46 1.03 -12.99 -31.92
CA PHE A 46 0.15 -14.14 -32.09
C PHE A 46 0.62 -15.09 -33.19
N CYS A 47 0.45 -16.38 -32.94
CA CYS A 47 0.84 -17.48 -33.81
C CYS A 47 -0.37 -18.24 -34.37
N GLY A 48 -0.20 -18.95 -35.48
CA GLY A 48 -1.18 -19.89 -36.01
C GLY A 48 -1.28 -21.18 -35.18
N VAL A 49 -0.16 -21.61 -34.60
CA VAL A 49 -0.11 -22.79 -33.70
C VAL A 49 -0.49 -22.46 -32.26
N HIS A 50 -1.25 -23.35 -31.61
CA HIS A 50 -1.61 -23.17 -30.20
C HIS A 50 -0.45 -23.48 -29.26
N THR A 51 0.06 -24.72 -29.30
CA THR A 51 1.15 -25.21 -28.45
C THR A 51 2.19 -25.93 -29.30
N ALA A 52 3.24 -25.22 -29.71
CA ALA A 52 4.30 -25.78 -30.54
C ALA A 52 5.53 -24.84 -30.57
N PRO A 53 6.71 -25.33 -30.97
CA PRO A 53 7.82 -24.47 -31.29
C PRO A 53 7.60 -23.70 -32.60
N ILE A 54 7.80 -22.39 -32.58
CA ILE A 54 8.00 -21.54 -33.76
C ILE A 54 9.48 -21.22 -33.93
N GLU A 55 9.86 -20.72 -35.10
CA GLU A 55 11.18 -20.08 -35.27
C GLU A 55 11.04 -18.57 -35.15
N ALA A 56 11.82 -17.96 -34.27
CA ALA A 56 11.82 -16.52 -34.06
C ALA A 56 13.23 -15.93 -34.14
N ARG A 57 13.33 -14.69 -34.62
CA ARG A 57 14.57 -13.90 -34.55
C ARG A 57 14.33 -12.41 -34.38
N LEU A 58 15.33 -11.71 -33.85
CA LEU A 58 15.29 -10.28 -33.60
C LEU A 58 16.38 -9.53 -34.39
N ARG A 59 15.98 -8.44 -35.04
CA ARG A 59 16.81 -7.55 -35.85
C ARG A 59 16.72 -6.12 -35.36
N VAL A 60 17.77 -5.67 -34.69
CA VAL A 60 17.95 -4.26 -34.33
C VAL A 60 18.48 -3.50 -35.56
N ARG A 61 17.81 -2.42 -35.92
CA ARG A 61 18.09 -1.61 -37.11
C ARG A 61 18.31 -0.15 -36.72
N SER A 62 19.01 0.59 -37.59
CA SER A 62 19.19 2.04 -37.46
C SER A 62 17.94 2.84 -37.85
N GLY A 63 16.95 2.23 -38.51
CA GLY A 63 15.73 2.89 -38.96
C GLY A 63 14.69 1.91 -39.48
N PRO A 64 13.51 2.42 -39.91
CA PRO A 64 12.41 1.58 -40.37
C PRO A 64 12.79 0.79 -41.63
N PRO A 65 12.35 -0.47 -41.76
CA PRO A 65 12.47 -1.21 -43.01
C PRO A 65 11.72 -0.49 -44.14
N THR A 66 12.42 -0.20 -45.24
CA THR A 66 11.89 0.55 -46.39
C THR A 66 10.92 -0.25 -47.26
N LEU A 67 11.07 -1.58 -47.27
CA LEU A 67 10.22 -2.50 -48.02
C LEU A 67 9.79 -3.67 -47.13
N VAL A 68 8.55 -4.11 -47.32
CA VAL A 68 8.05 -5.38 -46.79
C VAL A 68 8.17 -6.41 -47.91
N ASP A 69 8.98 -7.44 -47.68
CA ASP A 69 9.11 -8.58 -48.60
C ASP A 69 7.74 -9.23 -48.84
N SER A 70 7.45 -9.57 -50.10
CA SER A 70 6.20 -10.21 -50.50
C SER A 70 6.00 -11.59 -49.87
N GLY A 71 7.07 -12.24 -49.38
CA GLY A 71 7.04 -13.55 -48.72
C GLY A 71 6.57 -13.57 -47.26
N TRP A 72 6.14 -12.44 -46.68
CA TRP A 72 5.52 -12.38 -45.36
C TRP A 72 4.00 -12.43 -45.45
N ASP A 73 3.33 -13.21 -44.61
CA ASP A 73 1.87 -13.34 -44.63
C ASP A 73 1.21 -12.16 -43.91
N ALA A 74 1.78 -11.76 -42.77
CA ALA A 74 1.27 -10.68 -41.93
C ALA A 74 2.41 -9.81 -41.38
N VAL A 75 2.17 -8.51 -41.26
CA VAL A 75 3.13 -7.56 -40.68
C VAL A 75 2.40 -6.48 -39.89
N SER A 76 2.79 -6.31 -38.64
CA SER A 76 2.17 -5.33 -37.73
C SER A 76 3.24 -4.67 -36.87
N GLU A 77 3.02 -3.41 -36.48
CA GLU A 77 4.00 -2.66 -35.68
C GLU A 77 3.36 -1.84 -34.57
N ALA A 78 4.10 -1.65 -33.48
CA ALA A 78 3.70 -0.86 -32.33
C ALA A 78 4.91 -0.24 -31.63
N THR A 79 4.67 0.84 -30.88
CA THR A 79 5.70 1.55 -30.11
C THR A 79 5.83 0.94 -28.72
N LEU A 80 7.07 0.78 -28.23
CA LEU A 80 7.38 0.43 -26.84
C LEU A 80 8.38 1.43 -26.23
N TRP A 81 8.35 1.55 -24.91
CA TRP A 81 9.33 2.25 -24.10
C TRP A 81 10.35 1.26 -23.54
N SER A 82 11.62 1.39 -23.94
CA SER A 82 12.75 0.60 -23.45
C SER A 82 13.72 1.48 -22.64
N PRO A 83 13.48 1.66 -21.34
CA PRO A 83 14.29 2.55 -20.51
C PRO A 83 15.73 2.03 -20.32
N SER A 84 15.86 0.70 -20.18
CA SER A 84 17.14 0.00 -19.99
C SER A 84 17.90 -0.27 -21.30
N GLY A 85 17.24 -0.17 -22.46
CA GLY A 85 17.81 -0.60 -23.74
C GLY A 85 17.93 -2.13 -23.84
N ARG A 86 17.08 -2.87 -23.13
CA ARG A 86 16.97 -4.33 -23.19
C ARG A 86 15.57 -4.73 -23.65
N LEU A 87 15.50 -5.84 -24.39
CA LEU A 87 14.25 -6.41 -24.88
C LEU A 87 14.35 -7.94 -24.87
N SER A 88 13.28 -8.60 -24.44
CA SER A 88 13.16 -10.05 -24.43
C SER A 88 11.91 -10.50 -25.20
N VAL A 89 12.00 -11.63 -25.89
CA VAL A 89 10.86 -12.33 -26.49
C VAL A 89 10.67 -13.65 -25.75
N VAL A 90 9.50 -13.84 -25.16
CA VAL A 90 9.22 -14.93 -24.22
C VAL A 90 7.94 -15.64 -24.64
N GLY A 91 7.97 -16.97 -24.73
CA GLY A 91 6.78 -17.77 -24.96
C GLY A 91 5.87 -17.69 -23.73
N LEU A 92 4.57 -17.48 -23.93
CA LEU A 92 3.63 -17.50 -22.80
C LEU A 92 3.63 -18.93 -22.24
N MET A 93 4.12 -19.15 -21.01
CA MET A 93 4.29 -20.48 -20.38
C MET A 93 5.31 -21.42 -21.06
N GLY A 94 5.59 -21.26 -22.36
CA GLY A 94 6.56 -22.06 -23.12
C GLY A 94 8.04 -21.75 -22.83
N GLY A 95 8.32 -20.74 -22.00
CA GLY A 95 9.67 -20.38 -21.57
C GLY A 95 10.40 -19.44 -22.51
N VAL A 96 11.73 -19.51 -22.52
CA VAL A 96 12.61 -18.57 -23.21
C VAL A 96 13.54 -19.28 -24.18
N ALA A 97 13.97 -18.55 -25.21
CA ALA A 97 15.13 -18.91 -26.02
C ALA A 97 16.27 -17.93 -25.74
N ASP A 98 17.45 -18.42 -25.36
CA ASP A 98 18.58 -17.59 -24.93
C ASP A 98 18.95 -16.49 -25.95
N ALA A 99 18.83 -16.78 -27.24
CA ALA A 99 19.12 -15.83 -28.31
C ALA A 99 18.11 -14.66 -28.40
N LEU A 100 16.97 -14.75 -27.70
CA LEU A 100 15.88 -13.79 -27.75
C LEU A 100 15.61 -13.10 -26.41
N VAL A 101 16.39 -13.40 -25.36
CA VAL A 101 16.28 -12.77 -24.04
C VAL A 101 17.38 -11.74 -23.89
N ASP A 102 17.04 -10.63 -23.24
CA ASP A 102 17.99 -9.59 -22.86
C ASP A 102 18.80 -9.11 -24.07
N VAL A 103 18.13 -8.86 -25.18
CA VAL A 103 18.74 -8.37 -26.42
C VAL A 103 18.94 -6.86 -26.30
N ALA A 104 20.15 -6.38 -26.61
CA ALA A 104 20.44 -4.95 -26.64
C ALA A 104 19.62 -4.24 -27.71
N VAL A 105 18.85 -3.22 -27.34
CA VAL A 105 18.06 -2.36 -28.22
C VAL A 105 18.33 -0.89 -27.87
N PRO A 106 17.95 0.08 -28.73
CA PRO A 106 18.07 1.49 -28.35
C PRO A 106 17.32 1.80 -27.06
N ARG A 107 17.92 2.64 -26.21
CA ARG A 107 17.23 3.19 -25.03
C ARG A 107 16.19 4.23 -25.46
N GLY A 108 15.15 4.36 -24.66
CA GLY A 108 14.04 5.28 -24.89
C GLY A 108 12.93 4.64 -25.73
N LEU A 109 12.36 5.40 -26.65
CA LEU A 109 11.21 4.95 -27.44
C LEU A 109 11.69 4.15 -28.65
N ILE A 110 11.12 2.95 -28.82
CA ILE A 110 11.43 2.03 -29.91
C ILE A 110 10.17 1.64 -30.67
N ARG A 111 10.33 1.39 -31.96
CA ARG A 111 9.30 0.73 -32.78
C ARG A 111 9.64 -0.73 -32.89
N VAL A 112 8.66 -1.60 -32.66
CA VAL A 112 8.76 -3.04 -32.91
C VAL A 112 7.81 -3.38 -34.04
N ARG A 113 8.34 -3.95 -35.13
CA ARG A 113 7.57 -4.49 -36.25
C ARG A 113 7.74 -6.01 -36.29
N ILE A 114 6.63 -6.73 -36.15
CA ILE A 114 6.58 -8.19 -36.22
C ILE A 114 6.20 -8.57 -37.65
N HIS A 115 7.04 -9.40 -38.26
CA HIS A 115 6.76 -10.07 -39.52
C HIS A 115 6.47 -11.54 -39.24
N ALA A 116 5.42 -12.10 -39.83
CA ALA A 116 5.09 -13.50 -39.65
C ALA A 116 4.77 -14.19 -40.98
N ARG A 117 5.16 -15.44 -41.11
CA ARG A 117 4.83 -16.30 -42.25
C ARG A 117 4.66 -17.76 -41.84
N HIS A 118 3.99 -18.52 -42.70
CA HIS A 118 3.62 -19.91 -42.47
C HIS A 118 2.75 -20.07 -41.21
N ARG A 119 1.82 -19.13 -41.02
CA ARG A 119 0.89 -19.05 -39.88
C ARG A 119 -0.30 -20.01 -40.02
N LEU A 120 -0.02 -21.28 -40.29
CA LEU A 120 -1.05 -22.29 -40.45
C LEU A 120 -1.67 -22.65 -39.10
N HIS A 121 -2.99 -22.73 -39.05
CA HIS A 121 -3.69 -23.26 -37.87
C HIS A 121 -3.30 -24.72 -37.63
N GLU A 122 -3.16 -25.12 -36.37
CA GLU A 122 -2.70 -26.48 -36.02
C GLU A 122 -3.56 -27.59 -36.63
N THR A 123 -4.86 -27.34 -36.85
CA THR A 123 -5.79 -28.31 -37.44
C THR A 123 -5.60 -28.51 -38.94
N VAL A 124 -4.87 -27.62 -39.61
CA VAL A 124 -4.58 -27.73 -41.05
C VAL A 124 -3.10 -27.96 -41.34
N ARG A 125 -2.23 -27.79 -40.35
CA ARG A 125 -0.79 -28.01 -40.48
C ARG A 125 -0.46 -29.51 -40.57
N THR A 126 0.47 -29.84 -41.44
CA THR A 126 1.02 -31.18 -41.69
C THR A 126 2.53 -31.20 -41.43
N ASP A 127 3.13 -32.39 -41.40
CA ASP A 127 4.58 -32.54 -41.21
C ASP A 127 5.40 -32.01 -42.41
N ASP A 128 4.78 -31.85 -43.58
CA ASP A 128 5.41 -31.32 -44.79
C ASP A 128 5.43 -29.78 -44.81
N ASP A 129 4.68 -29.12 -43.92
CA ASP A 129 4.62 -27.67 -43.85
C ASP A 129 5.87 -27.09 -43.18
N PRO A 130 6.40 -25.95 -43.68
CA PRO A 130 7.50 -25.27 -43.00
C PRO A 130 7.09 -24.82 -41.59
N PRO A 131 8.06 -24.70 -40.66
CA PRO A 131 7.78 -24.15 -39.33
C PRO A 131 7.26 -22.72 -39.44
N GLU A 132 6.41 -22.32 -38.51
CA GLU A 132 5.94 -20.94 -38.44
C GLU A 132 7.09 -20.04 -38.03
N GLN A 133 7.24 -18.90 -38.72
CA GLN A 133 8.41 -18.03 -38.56
C GLN A 133 7.99 -16.60 -38.22
N HIS A 134 8.62 -16.04 -37.19
CA HIS A 134 8.45 -14.66 -36.76
C HIS A 134 9.77 -13.90 -36.77
N GLU A 135 9.80 -12.74 -37.43
CA GLU A 135 10.96 -11.85 -37.43
C GLU A 135 10.58 -10.47 -36.87
N LEU A 136 11.24 -10.09 -35.79
CA LEU A 136 11.02 -8.81 -35.11
C LEU A 136 12.07 -7.80 -35.54
N HIS A 137 11.64 -6.64 -36.03
CA HIS A 137 12.51 -5.52 -36.38
C HIS A 137 12.34 -4.43 -35.35
N VAL A 138 13.44 -3.97 -34.78
CA VAL A 138 13.45 -2.99 -33.68
C VAL A 138 14.33 -1.82 -34.05
N TRP A 139 13.83 -0.59 -33.92
CA TRP A 139 14.62 0.64 -34.15
C TRP A 139 14.15 1.78 -33.25
N ALA A 140 15.03 2.77 -33.03
CA ALA A 140 14.72 3.96 -32.24
C ALA A 140 13.73 4.88 -32.96
N VAL A 141 12.85 5.52 -32.21
CA VAL A 141 11.93 6.55 -32.70
C VAL A 141 11.84 7.71 -31.70
N GLY A 142 11.55 8.91 -32.17
CA GLY A 142 11.25 10.07 -31.29
C GLY A 142 9.74 10.28 -31.06
N GLU A 143 8.91 9.52 -31.78
CA GLU A 143 7.46 9.70 -31.82
C GLU A 143 6.73 8.39 -31.52
N GLU A 144 5.79 8.47 -30.59
CA GLU A 144 4.79 7.43 -30.33
C GLU A 144 3.64 7.66 -31.28
N THR A 145 3.37 6.64 -32.09
CA THR A 145 2.22 6.63 -33.02
C THR A 145 1.43 5.34 -32.77
N PRO A 146 0.12 5.33 -33.13
CA PRO A 146 -0.71 4.14 -32.99
C PRO A 146 -0.05 2.88 -33.57
N TRP A 147 -0.47 1.73 -33.05
CA TRP A 147 -0.18 0.47 -33.70
C TRP A 147 -0.74 0.47 -35.13
N ARG A 148 -0.13 -0.31 -36.00
CA ARG A 148 -0.50 -0.35 -37.42
C ARG A 148 -0.36 -1.75 -37.98
N THR A 149 -1.41 -2.21 -38.67
CA THR A 149 -1.30 -3.31 -39.64
C THR A 149 -0.62 -2.79 -40.91
N VAL A 150 0.58 -3.28 -41.18
CA VAL A 150 1.33 -2.97 -42.41
C VAL A 150 0.93 -3.94 -43.52
N ARG A 151 0.67 -5.20 -43.18
CA ARG A 151 0.11 -6.23 -44.06
C ARG A 151 -0.84 -7.11 -43.26
N ALA A 152 -2.12 -7.12 -43.66
CA ALA A 152 -3.13 -7.94 -43.02
C ALA A 152 -2.94 -9.42 -43.37
N ASP A 153 -3.19 -10.28 -42.39
CA ASP A 153 -3.28 -11.72 -42.62
C ASP A 153 -4.53 -12.02 -43.47
N PRO A 154 -4.43 -12.77 -44.58
CA PRO A 154 -5.59 -13.21 -45.35
C PRO A 154 -6.62 -14.02 -44.53
N GLY A 155 -6.18 -14.71 -43.48
CA GLY A 155 -7.01 -15.51 -42.57
C GLY A 155 -7.37 -14.81 -41.25
N ALA A 156 -7.18 -13.49 -41.18
CA ALA A 156 -7.42 -12.65 -40.01
C ALA A 156 -8.81 -12.87 -39.36
N ARG A 157 -8.85 -12.98 -38.02
CA ARG A 157 -10.07 -12.91 -37.21
C ARG A 157 -10.31 -11.45 -36.80
N GLY A 158 -11.52 -10.96 -37.05
CA GLY A 158 -11.92 -9.64 -36.56
C GLY A 158 -12.02 -9.63 -35.04
N TRP A 159 -11.05 -9.04 -34.35
CA TRP A 159 -11.15 -8.77 -32.91
C TRP A 159 -11.93 -7.48 -32.66
N GLU A 160 -12.91 -7.54 -31.75
CA GLU A 160 -13.59 -6.37 -31.26
C GLU A 160 -12.59 -5.44 -30.54
N GLN A 161 -12.37 -4.25 -31.09
CA GLN A 161 -11.52 -3.24 -30.48
C GLN A 161 -12.25 -2.56 -29.31
N LYS A 162 -11.53 -2.28 -28.22
CA LYS A 162 -12.11 -1.68 -26.99
C LYS A 162 -11.40 -0.38 -26.58
N PRO A 163 -11.45 0.69 -27.41
CA PRO A 163 -10.70 1.92 -27.17
C PRO A 163 -11.05 2.60 -25.84
N ALA A 164 -12.32 2.63 -25.45
CA ALA A 164 -12.74 3.20 -24.17
C ALA A 164 -12.14 2.47 -22.96
N LYS A 165 -12.02 1.13 -23.02
CA LYS A 165 -11.35 0.35 -21.96
C LYS A 165 -9.84 0.54 -21.97
N ALA A 166 -9.25 0.73 -23.14
CA ALA A 166 -7.83 1.05 -23.26
C ALA A 166 -7.50 2.42 -22.66
N ALA A 167 -8.33 3.44 -22.92
CA ALA A 167 -8.20 4.76 -22.32
C ALA A 167 -8.47 4.74 -20.81
N GLU A 168 -9.45 3.96 -20.34
CA GLU A 168 -9.69 3.73 -18.92
C GLU A 168 -8.42 3.21 -18.22
N TRP A 169 -7.83 2.12 -18.71
CA TRP A 169 -6.59 1.59 -18.14
C TRP A 169 -5.44 2.57 -18.26
N ALA A 170 -5.29 3.25 -19.40
CA ALA A 170 -4.21 4.18 -19.63
C ALA A 170 -4.25 5.33 -18.63
N MET A 171 -5.44 5.86 -18.33
CA MET A 171 -5.57 6.86 -17.29
C MET A 171 -5.24 6.30 -15.91
N LEU A 172 -5.74 5.10 -15.58
CA LEU A 172 -5.46 4.45 -14.29
C LEU A 172 -3.97 4.10 -14.10
N SER A 173 -3.22 3.84 -15.17
CA SER A 173 -1.79 3.54 -15.11
C SER A 173 -0.94 4.80 -14.94
N LEU A 174 -1.42 5.98 -15.37
CA LEU A 174 -0.78 7.26 -15.11
C LEU A 174 -0.99 7.74 -13.66
N VAL A 175 -2.08 7.32 -13.00
CA VAL A 175 -2.35 7.64 -11.59
C VAL A 175 -2.34 6.41 -10.69
N PRO A 176 -1.21 5.67 -10.62
CA PRO A 176 -1.15 4.42 -9.88
C PRO A 176 -1.41 4.68 -8.40
N ARG A 177 -2.27 3.86 -7.80
CA ARG A 177 -2.57 3.92 -6.37
C ARG A 177 -1.74 2.88 -5.64
N PRO A 178 -1.05 3.25 -4.55
CA PRO A 178 -0.41 2.28 -3.67
C PRO A 178 -1.43 1.21 -3.27
N SER A 179 -1.04 -0.05 -3.40
CA SER A 179 -1.84 -1.13 -2.84
C SER A 179 -1.99 -0.89 -1.34
N THR A 180 -3.23 -0.81 -0.86
CA THR A 180 -3.52 -0.72 0.58
C THR A 180 -3.32 -2.06 1.31
N ARG A 181 -2.92 -3.12 0.60
CA ARG A 181 -2.47 -4.34 1.25
C ARG A 181 -1.14 -4.04 1.94
N PRO A 182 -0.97 -4.36 3.23
CA PRO A 182 0.32 -4.28 3.89
C PRO A 182 1.34 -5.00 3.01
N ALA A 183 2.38 -4.30 2.58
CA ALA A 183 3.49 -4.94 1.91
C ALA A 183 4.10 -5.91 2.94
N ILE A 184 3.85 -7.21 2.75
CA ILE A 184 4.43 -8.26 3.61
C ILE A 184 5.95 -8.28 3.43
N LEU A 185 6.42 -7.78 2.28
CA LEU A 185 7.82 -7.63 1.94
C LEU A 185 8.26 -6.17 2.09
N PRO A 186 9.51 -5.92 2.47
CA PRO A 186 10.09 -4.59 2.40
C PRO A 186 9.92 -4.01 0.98
N PRO A 187 9.81 -2.67 0.84
CA PRO A 187 9.75 -2.06 -0.48
C PRO A 187 10.94 -2.55 -1.31
N LEU A 188 10.65 -3.15 -2.47
CA LEU A 188 11.69 -3.52 -3.40
C LEU A 188 12.47 -2.24 -3.76
N PRO A 189 13.81 -2.34 -3.95
CA PRO A 189 14.55 -1.23 -4.53
C PRO A 189 13.89 -0.80 -5.85
N PRO A 190 13.94 0.49 -6.22
CA PRO A 190 13.41 0.96 -7.48
C PRO A 190 13.93 0.07 -8.61
N ASP A 191 13.01 -0.38 -9.46
CA ASP A 191 13.33 -1.34 -10.52
C ASP A 191 14.39 -0.70 -11.44
N PRO A 192 15.59 -1.30 -11.61
CA PRO A 192 16.61 -0.77 -12.52
C PRO A 192 16.08 -0.66 -13.97
N TYR A 193 15.01 -1.36 -14.30
CA TYR A 193 14.31 -1.29 -15.58
C TYR A 193 13.25 -0.18 -15.64
N GLU A 194 13.07 0.65 -14.61
CA GLU A 194 12.15 1.81 -14.62
C GLU A 194 12.88 3.17 -14.55
N ASP A 195 14.22 3.16 -14.54
CA ASP A 195 15.00 4.40 -14.51
C ASP A 195 14.95 5.15 -15.85
N ASP A 196 14.12 6.19 -15.87
CA ASP A 196 13.98 7.12 -16.99
C ASP A 196 15.01 8.27 -16.97
N THR A 197 15.93 8.28 -16.01
CA THR A 197 16.91 9.36 -15.85
C THR A 197 17.76 9.51 -17.10
N GLY A 198 17.82 10.75 -17.62
CA GLY A 198 18.61 11.09 -18.81
C GLY A 198 18.01 10.65 -20.14
N LEU A 199 16.80 10.08 -20.16
CA LEU A 199 16.10 9.78 -21.41
C LEU A 199 15.34 11.01 -21.91
N ALA A 200 15.36 11.21 -23.23
CA ALA A 200 14.68 12.33 -23.86
C ALA A 200 13.15 12.21 -23.74
N ARG A 201 12.49 13.36 -23.54
CA ARG A 201 11.04 13.48 -23.68
C ARG A 201 10.67 13.29 -25.16
N VAL A 202 9.51 12.69 -25.42
CA VAL A 202 9.08 12.24 -26.74
C VAL A 202 7.83 12.99 -27.22
N THR A 203 7.37 12.69 -28.43
CA THR A 203 6.10 13.24 -28.96
C THR A 203 5.08 12.12 -29.15
N VAL A 204 3.85 12.31 -28.70
CA VAL A 204 2.72 11.43 -29.04
C VAL A 204 1.99 12.05 -30.23
N VAL A 205 1.82 11.29 -31.31
CA VAL A 205 1.24 11.78 -32.57
C VAL A 205 -0.03 11.02 -32.90
N ARG A 206 -1.10 11.73 -33.25
CA ARG A 206 -2.36 11.17 -33.73
C ARG A 206 -2.83 11.90 -34.98
N HIS A 207 -3.35 11.13 -35.94
CA HIS A 207 -3.89 11.65 -37.18
C HIS A 207 -5.35 11.21 -37.33
N ARG A 208 -6.21 12.12 -37.78
CA ARG A 208 -7.62 11.86 -38.07
C ARG A 208 -7.98 12.48 -39.42
N PRO A 209 -8.72 11.77 -40.29
CA PRO A 209 -9.08 12.28 -41.61
C PRO A 209 -10.11 13.43 -41.58
N GLY A 210 -10.84 13.57 -40.47
CA GLY A 210 -11.85 14.60 -40.27
C GLY A 210 -11.45 15.66 -39.24
N PRO A 211 -12.22 16.76 -39.15
CA PRO A 211 -12.06 17.71 -38.06
C PRO A 211 -12.31 17.01 -36.72
N VAL A 212 -11.55 17.41 -35.71
CA VAL A 212 -11.66 16.90 -34.33
C VAL A 212 -12.04 18.05 -33.42
N ASP A 213 -12.95 17.79 -32.49
CA ASP A 213 -13.20 18.70 -31.37
C ASP A 213 -12.31 18.28 -30.19
N LEU A 214 -11.66 19.24 -29.55
CA LEU A 214 -10.81 18.96 -28.40
C LEU A 214 -11.53 19.37 -27.11
N PRO A 215 -11.46 18.54 -26.05
CA PRO A 215 -12.03 18.86 -24.76
C PRO A 215 -11.17 19.91 -24.03
N VAL A 216 -11.21 21.17 -24.46
CA VAL A 216 -10.56 22.29 -23.77
C VAL A 216 -11.20 22.46 -22.39
N GLY A 217 -10.39 22.47 -21.34
CA GLY A 217 -10.86 22.57 -19.96
C GLY A 217 -10.20 21.57 -19.03
N VAL A 218 -10.95 21.09 -18.05
CA VAL A 218 -10.47 20.20 -16.99
C VAL A 218 -10.96 18.77 -17.24
N LEU A 219 -10.04 17.83 -17.34
CA LEU A 219 -10.33 16.40 -17.42
C LEU A 219 -10.19 15.81 -16.01
N PRO A 220 -11.27 15.23 -15.44
CA PRO A 220 -11.24 14.68 -14.09
C PRO A 220 -10.45 13.37 -14.02
N VAL A 221 -9.53 13.25 -13.05
CA VAL A 221 -8.68 12.06 -12.83
C VAL A 221 -8.64 11.67 -11.34
N GLY A 222 -9.81 11.65 -10.70
CA GLY A 222 -9.94 11.24 -9.30
C GLY A 222 -9.46 12.34 -8.35
N ASP A 223 -8.29 12.17 -7.73
CA ASP A 223 -7.70 13.21 -6.87
C ASP A 223 -6.83 14.20 -7.63
N LEU A 224 -6.59 13.92 -8.91
CA LEU A 224 -5.87 14.79 -9.81
C LEU A 224 -6.80 15.23 -10.92
N GLU A 225 -6.33 16.21 -11.68
CA GLU A 225 -6.98 16.68 -12.89
C GLU A 225 -5.92 16.97 -13.95
N VAL A 226 -6.32 16.86 -15.21
CA VAL A 226 -5.55 17.39 -16.34
C VAL A 226 -6.19 18.68 -16.78
N ARG A 227 -5.39 19.75 -16.87
CA ARG A 227 -5.82 21.03 -17.45
C ARG A 227 -5.30 21.11 -18.88
N LEU A 228 -6.23 21.22 -19.82
CA LEU A 228 -5.97 21.46 -21.23
C LEU A 228 -6.34 22.91 -21.57
N GLU A 229 -5.36 23.80 -21.51
CA GLU A 229 -5.54 25.24 -21.70
C GLU A 229 -5.22 25.63 -23.13
N ARG A 230 -6.11 26.36 -23.80
CA ARG A 230 -5.83 26.89 -25.14
C ARG A 230 -4.89 28.09 -25.04
N ILE A 231 -3.73 28.01 -25.71
CA ILE A 231 -2.79 29.14 -25.85
C ILE A 231 -3.16 29.97 -27.08
N ASP A 232 -3.37 29.29 -28.22
CA ASP A 232 -3.76 29.92 -29.49
C ASP A 232 -4.65 28.96 -30.33
N ALA A 233 -4.82 29.25 -31.62
CA ALA A 233 -5.66 28.46 -32.51
C ALA A 233 -5.16 27.01 -32.67
N GLU A 234 -3.86 26.79 -32.65
CA GLU A 234 -3.20 25.53 -32.95
C GLU A 234 -2.50 24.92 -31.73
N THR A 235 -2.32 25.68 -30.65
CA THR A 235 -1.52 25.27 -29.50
C THR A 235 -2.34 25.23 -28.21
N LEU A 236 -2.23 24.13 -27.48
CA LEU A 236 -2.75 23.94 -26.13
C LEU A 236 -1.63 23.56 -25.17
N ARG A 237 -1.79 23.89 -23.89
CA ARG A 237 -0.96 23.42 -22.78
C ARG A 237 -1.66 22.28 -22.08
N TRP A 238 -0.94 21.18 -21.86
CA TRP A 238 -1.35 20.07 -21.02
C TRP A 238 -0.60 20.14 -19.69
N SER A 239 -1.31 20.11 -18.57
CA SER A 239 -0.68 20.12 -17.24
C SER A 239 -1.47 19.28 -16.25
N TRP A 240 -0.76 18.68 -15.29
CA TRP A 240 -1.36 17.96 -14.18
C TRP A 240 -1.51 18.90 -12.98
N ALA A 241 -2.62 18.77 -12.25
CA ALA A 241 -2.84 19.45 -10.98
C ALA A 241 -3.55 18.52 -9.99
N SER A 242 -3.50 18.85 -8.70
CA SER A 242 -4.39 18.25 -7.72
C SER A 242 -5.81 18.74 -7.96
N ALA A 243 -6.78 17.84 -7.86
CA ALA A 243 -8.19 18.20 -7.90
C ALA A 243 -8.56 19.01 -6.65
N GLU A 244 -9.48 19.97 -6.81
CA GLU A 244 -10.00 20.76 -5.68
C GLU A 244 -10.73 19.87 -4.66
N GLU A 245 -11.43 18.86 -5.15
CA GLU A 245 -12.18 17.89 -4.35
C GLU A 245 -11.65 16.47 -4.61
N PRO A 246 -10.58 16.03 -3.92
CA PRO A 246 -10.12 14.65 -4.02
C PRO A 246 -11.18 13.69 -3.48
N ILE A 247 -11.33 12.55 -4.18
CA ILE A 247 -12.39 11.58 -3.91
C ILE A 247 -11.92 10.40 -3.04
N PHE A 248 -10.60 10.18 -2.93
CA PHE A 248 -10.04 9.11 -2.11
C PHE A 248 -9.74 9.58 -0.67
N PRO A 249 -9.85 8.68 0.34
CA PRO A 249 -9.59 9.04 1.74
C PRO A 249 -8.13 9.42 2.02
N GLU A 250 -7.19 8.93 1.20
CA GLU A 250 -5.79 9.30 1.20
C GLU A 250 -5.46 9.85 -0.20
N PRO A 251 -5.50 11.19 -0.38
CA PRO A 251 -5.35 11.79 -1.69
C PRO A 251 -3.97 11.54 -2.33
N LEU A 252 -3.92 11.37 -3.65
CA LEU A 252 -2.64 11.39 -4.38
C LEU A 252 -2.04 12.80 -4.35
N THR A 253 -0.79 12.90 -3.90
CA THR A 253 -0.03 14.15 -3.88
C THR A 253 1.05 14.24 -4.96
N THR A 254 1.42 13.11 -5.56
CA THR A 254 2.46 13.04 -6.57
C THR A 254 1.83 13.14 -7.96
N LEU A 255 2.26 14.14 -8.74
CA LEU A 255 1.83 14.31 -10.12
C LEU A 255 2.53 13.30 -11.04
N PRO A 256 1.85 12.77 -12.07
CA PRO A 256 2.51 11.93 -13.08
C PRO A 256 3.65 12.69 -13.77
N ASP A 257 3.40 13.96 -14.08
CA ASP A 257 4.38 14.90 -14.62
C ASP A 257 4.16 16.27 -13.98
N ASP A 258 5.21 16.83 -13.41
CA ASP A 258 5.24 18.16 -12.83
C ASP A 258 5.59 19.25 -13.85
N GLU A 259 6.08 18.85 -15.04
CA GLU A 259 6.35 19.77 -16.14
C GLU A 259 5.16 19.81 -17.11
N PRO A 260 4.62 21.01 -17.43
CA PRO A 260 3.58 21.15 -18.43
C PRO A 260 4.13 20.83 -19.83
N THR A 261 3.28 20.23 -20.65
CA THR A 261 3.60 19.77 -22.01
C THR A 261 2.77 20.52 -23.04
N THR A 262 3.16 20.42 -24.32
CA THR A 262 2.53 21.19 -25.41
C THR A 262 1.75 20.27 -26.33
N VAL A 263 0.52 20.63 -26.67
CA VAL A 263 -0.30 19.92 -27.66
C VAL A 263 -0.49 20.83 -28.85
N ARG A 264 0.03 20.44 -30.01
CA ARG A 264 -0.13 21.16 -31.28
C ARG A 264 -1.13 20.44 -32.18
N LEU A 265 -1.98 21.21 -32.83
CA LEU A 265 -2.92 20.77 -33.85
C LEU A 265 -2.52 21.39 -35.19
N THR A 266 -2.37 20.56 -36.21
CA THR A 266 -2.13 21.02 -37.57
C THR A 266 -3.20 20.44 -38.48
N THR A 267 -3.96 21.32 -39.14
CA THR A 267 -4.98 20.94 -40.12
C THR A 267 -4.39 20.97 -41.52
N GLY A 268 -4.56 19.90 -42.27
CA GLY A 268 -4.10 19.75 -43.65
C GLY A 268 -5.18 19.14 -44.56
N PRO A 269 -4.88 18.98 -45.86
CA PRO A 269 -5.81 18.39 -46.81
C PRO A 269 -6.21 16.94 -46.46
N ASP A 270 -5.33 16.22 -45.77
CA ASP A 270 -5.54 14.82 -45.37
C ASP A 270 -6.20 14.69 -43.99
N GLY A 271 -6.56 15.81 -43.33
CA GLY A 271 -7.21 15.83 -42.01
C GLY A 271 -6.42 16.59 -40.94
N VAL A 272 -6.61 16.23 -39.68
CA VAL A 272 -5.98 16.88 -38.52
C VAL A 272 -4.89 15.99 -37.93
N THR A 273 -3.75 16.59 -37.62
CA THR A 273 -2.65 15.95 -36.89
C THR A 273 -2.48 16.61 -35.53
N LEU A 274 -2.61 15.81 -34.47
CA LEU A 274 -2.29 16.18 -33.10
C LEU A 274 -0.88 15.72 -32.76
N ARG A 275 -0.08 16.61 -32.17
CA ARG A 275 1.25 16.34 -31.62
C ARG A 275 1.31 16.78 -30.16
N HIS A 276 1.38 15.83 -29.23
CA HIS A 276 1.60 16.10 -27.81
C HIS A 276 3.10 15.96 -27.53
N GLU A 277 3.78 17.10 -27.47
CA GLU A 277 5.23 17.28 -27.40
C GLU A 277 5.73 17.38 -25.96
N GLY A 278 6.95 16.89 -25.75
CA GLY A 278 7.59 16.92 -24.45
C GLY A 278 6.95 15.94 -23.48
N VAL A 279 6.52 14.76 -23.92
CA VAL A 279 5.92 13.74 -23.05
C VAL A 279 7.02 12.87 -22.42
N ARG A 280 6.92 12.52 -21.14
CA ARG A 280 7.78 11.47 -20.56
C ARG A 280 7.57 10.16 -21.31
N GLY A 281 8.66 9.52 -21.73
CA GLY A 281 8.58 8.34 -22.59
C GLY A 281 7.73 7.20 -22.04
N ARG A 282 7.84 6.90 -20.74
CA ARG A 282 6.99 5.90 -20.05
C ARG A 282 5.49 6.21 -20.12
N HIS A 283 5.09 7.47 -20.29
CA HIS A 283 3.67 7.87 -20.39
C HIS A 283 3.17 7.92 -21.83
N ALA A 284 4.06 7.83 -22.83
CA ALA A 284 3.71 8.09 -24.23
C ALA A 284 2.60 7.14 -24.74
N ALA A 285 2.73 5.84 -24.48
CA ALA A 285 1.72 4.86 -24.90
C ALA A 285 0.36 5.10 -24.23
N ALA A 286 0.35 5.40 -22.92
CA ALA A 286 -0.88 5.68 -22.18
C ALA A 286 -1.56 6.95 -22.68
N LEU A 287 -0.80 8.05 -22.84
CA LEU A 287 -1.32 9.29 -23.40
C LEU A 287 -1.82 9.12 -24.84
N GLY A 288 -1.16 8.26 -25.62
CA GLY A 288 -1.61 7.89 -26.95
C GLY A 288 -3.01 7.26 -26.95
N LEU A 289 -3.24 6.27 -26.07
CA LEU A 289 -4.56 5.63 -25.92
C LEU A 289 -5.63 6.59 -25.41
N ILE A 290 -5.27 7.50 -24.49
CA ILE A 290 -6.16 8.55 -24.02
C ILE A 290 -6.54 9.47 -25.19
N TRP A 291 -5.57 9.91 -26.00
CA TRP A 291 -5.85 10.73 -27.17
C TRP A 291 -6.70 10.02 -28.20
N ASP A 292 -6.48 8.73 -28.45
CA ASP A 292 -7.33 7.96 -29.36
C ASP A 292 -8.80 8.03 -28.91
N HIS A 293 -9.07 7.85 -27.61
CA HIS A 293 -10.43 7.97 -27.07
C HIS A 293 -10.95 9.42 -27.08
N LEU A 294 -10.14 10.41 -26.72
CA LEU A 294 -10.58 11.81 -26.69
C LEU A 294 -10.89 12.37 -28.08
N LEU A 295 -10.17 11.92 -29.11
CA LEU A 295 -10.38 12.37 -30.49
C LEU A 295 -11.56 11.67 -31.18
N ASP A 296 -11.87 10.43 -30.80
CA ASP A 296 -12.94 9.63 -31.40
C ASP A 296 -14.23 9.59 -30.55
N GLY A 297 -14.16 10.03 -29.31
CA GLY A 297 -15.22 9.92 -28.31
C GLY A 297 -16.26 11.04 -28.39
N ASP A 298 -17.36 10.82 -27.66
CA ASP A 298 -18.49 11.74 -27.50
C ASP A 298 -18.31 12.72 -26.31
N GLY A 299 -17.08 12.88 -25.82
CA GLY A 299 -16.77 13.66 -24.63
C GLY A 299 -16.97 12.92 -23.30
N THR A 300 -17.26 11.62 -23.33
CA THR A 300 -17.28 10.79 -22.11
C THR A 300 -15.87 10.42 -21.64
N TYR A 301 -15.71 10.26 -20.32
CA TYR A 301 -14.44 9.91 -19.68
C TYR A 301 -14.56 8.53 -18.99
N PRO A 302 -14.20 7.42 -19.67
CA PRO A 302 -14.49 6.06 -19.20
C PRO A 302 -13.81 5.70 -17.88
N TRP A 303 -12.73 6.40 -17.52
CA TRP A 303 -12.03 6.21 -16.24
C TRP A 303 -12.74 6.82 -15.02
N VAL A 304 -13.64 7.79 -15.21
CA VAL A 304 -14.25 8.53 -14.09
C VAL A 304 -15.06 7.60 -13.19
N GLU A 305 -15.92 6.76 -13.78
CA GLU A 305 -16.76 5.86 -13.02
C GLU A 305 -15.94 4.78 -12.30
N THR A 306 -14.90 4.25 -12.96
CA THR A 306 -13.98 3.29 -12.34
C THR A 306 -13.22 3.92 -11.17
N LEU A 307 -12.78 5.17 -11.30
CA LEU A 307 -12.12 5.90 -10.20
C LEU A 307 -13.07 6.13 -9.03
N ARG A 308 -14.34 6.51 -9.29
CA ARG A 308 -15.37 6.66 -8.24
C ARG A 308 -15.67 5.34 -7.53
N ALA A 309 -15.83 4.25 -8.27
CA ALA A 309 -16.04 2.92 -7.69
C ALA A 309 -14.85 2.51 -6.80
N ARG A 310 -13.61 2.70 -7.26
CA ARG A 310 -12.40 2.46 -6.45
C ARG A 310 -12.33 3.34 -5.21
N ALA A 311 -12.73 4.60 -5.32
CA ALA A 311 -12.77 5.54 -4.18
C ALA A 311 -13.81 5.12 -3.13
N ALA A 312 -15.01 4.70 -3.56
CA ALA A 312 -16.05 4.19 -2.67
C ALA A 312 -15.58 2.94 -1.91
N GLU A 313 -14.93 1.99 -2.59
CA GLU A 313 -14.33 0.82 -1.96
C GLU A 313 -13.22 1.18 -0.96
N ALA A 314 -12.37 2.15 -1.30
CA ALA A 314 -11.30 2.62 -0.42
C ALA A 314 -11.87 3.28 0.84
N THR A 315 -12.89 4.13 0.71
CA THR A 315 -13.60 4.75 1.84
C THR A 315 -14.25 3.70 2.73
N ALA A 316 -14.97 2.73 2.16
CA ALA A 316 -15.57 1.63 2.93
C ALA A 316 -14.51 0.81 3.70
N ARG A 317 -13.35 0.56 3.08
CA ARG A 317 -12.23 -0.13 3.74
C ARG A 317 -11.61 0.71 4.85
N ALA A 318 -11.39 2.00 4.62
CA ALA A 318 -10.83 2.93 5.61
C ALA A 318 -11.76 3.06 6.84
N GLU A 319 -13.07 3.14 6.62
CA GLU A 319 -14.07 3.12 7.69
C GLU A 319 -14.06 1.81 8.46
N LYS A 320 -14.06 0.66 7.76
CA LYS A 320 -13.97 -0.65 8.40
C LYS A 320 -12.71 -0.75 9.27
N HIS A 321 -11.57 -0.30 8.76
CA HIS A 321 -10.32 -0.30 9.51
C HIS A 321 -10.36 0.66 10.70
N ARG A 322 -10.97 1.84 10.56
CA ARG A 322 -11.20 2.79 11.67
C ARG A 322 -12.09 2.18 12.76
N ARG A 323 -13.21 1.55 12.38
CA ARG A 323 -14.12 0.86 13.29
C ARG A 323 -13.43 -0.30 13.99
N PHE A 324 -12.65 -1.09 13.26
CA PHE A 324 -11.88 -2.18 13.83
C PHE A 324 -10.83 -1.69 14.84
N ARG A 325 -10.08 -0.63 14.50
CA ARG A 325 -9.13 -0.01 15.43
C ARG A 325 -9.83 0.56 16.67
N ALA A 326 -10.94 1.27 16.50
CA ALA A 326 -11.73 1.80 17.60
C ALA A 326 -12.30 0.68 18.51
N ALA A 327 -12.77 -0.42 17.92
CA ALA A 327 -13.25 -1.58 18.67
C ALA A 327 -12.11 -2.27 19.45
N GLN A 328 -10.93 -2.42 18.84
CA GLN A 328 -9.75 -2.93 19.53
C GLN A 328 -9.28 -2.02 20.66
N GLU A 329 -9.28 -0.70 20.44
CA GLU A 329 -8.98 0.28 21.49
C GLU A 329 -10.00 0.15 22.63
N ALA A 330 -11.29 0.10 22.30
CA ALA A 330 -12.35 -0.06 23.29
C ALA A 330 -12.24 -1.37 24.09
N GLU A 331 -11.92 -2.49 23.45
CA GLU A 331 -11.66 -3.77 24.13
C GLU A 331 -10.44 -3.69 25.05
N ARG A 332 -9.35 -3.05 24.60
CA ARG A 332 -8.12 -2.89 25.40
C ARG A 332 -8.34 -2.05 26.65
N TRP A 333 -9.22 -1.05 26.57
CA TRP A 333 -9.53 -0.12 27.64
C TRP A 333 -10.79 -0.48 28.45
N GLY A 334 -11.49 -1.57 28.10
CA GLY A 334 -12.71 -1.99 28.80
C GLY A 334 -13.89 -1.02 28.66
N GLY A 335 -13.94 -0.22 27.58
CA GLY A 335 -14.94 0.82 27.42
C GLY A 335 -14.56 1.90 26.39
N PRO A 336 -15.11 3.12 26.51
CA PRO A 336 -14.79 4.25 25.62
C PRO A 336 -13.28 4.60 25.60
N PRO A 337 -12.80 5.29 24.54
CA PRO A 337 -11.40 5.69 24.43
C PRO A 337 -10.94 6.54 25.63
N PRO A 338 -9.70 6.37 26.12
CA PRO A 338 -9.17 7.11 27.26
C PRO A 338 -8.84 8.57 26.89
N THR A 339 -8.65 9.39 27.92
CA THR A 339 -8.07 10.73 27.81
C THR A 339 -6.64 10.68 27.25
N GLY A 340 -6.13 11.81 26.75
CA GLY A 340 -4.74 11.91 26.26
C GLY A 340 -3.70 11.54 27.34
N ARG A 341 -3.95 11.93 28.59
CA ARG A 341 -3.09 11.62 29.75
C ARG A 341 -3.00 10.11 29.99
N LEU A 342 -4.14 9.43 30.06
CA LEU A 342 -4.18 7.96 30.19
C LEU A 342 -3.55 7.25 29.00
N ARG A 343 -3.69 7.78 27.77
CA ARG A 343 -3.02 7.22 26.58
C ARG A 343 -1.49 7.28 26.70
N GLY A 344 -0.94 8.32 27.35
CA GLY A 344 0.49 8.41 27.66
C GLY A 344 0.98 7.35 28.66
N LEU A 345 0.09 6.87 29.54
CA LEU A 345 0.37 5.85 30.55
C LEU A 345 -0.14 4.45 30.14
N ALA A 346 -0.33 4.19 28.85
CA ALA A 346 -1.05 3.01 28.36
C ALA A 346 -0.57 1.67 28.93
N ALA A 347 0.75 1.48 29.08
CA ALA A 347 1.33 0.25 29.61
C ALA A 347 0.93 -0.04 31.07
N ARG A 348 0.71 1.02 31.87
CA ARG A 348 0.34 0.94 33.29
C ARG A 348 -1.17 0.97 33.50
N ALA A 349 -1.86 1.80 32.71
CA ALA A 349 -3.29 2.04 32.85
C ALA A 349 -4.17 0.92 32.26
N GLN A 350 -3.77 0.28 31.15
CA GLN A 350 -4.58 -0.77 30.52
C GLN A 350 -4.84 -1.99 31.41
N PRO A 351 -3.88 -2.51 32.20
CA PRO A 351 -4.14 -3.57 33.16
C PRO A 351 -5.24 -3.21 34.17
N LEU A 352 -5.19 -2.01 34.75
CA LEU A 352 -6.22 -1.55 35.69
C LEU A 352 -7.57 -1.32 34.98
N ALA A 353 -7.57 -0.76 33.76
CA ALA A 353 -8.79 -0.56 32.98
C ALA A 353 -9.56 -1.87 32.69
N ARG A 354 -8.83 -2.98 32.50
CA ARG A 354 -9.42 -4.31 32.30
C ARG A 354 -10.01 -4.92 33.57
N ILE A 355 -9.52 -4.50 34.74
CA ILE A 355 -10.04 -4.90 36.05
C ILE A 355 -11.25 -4.04 36.39
N ASP A 356 -11.07 -2.72 36.39
CA ASP A 356 -12.10 -1.74 36.71
C ASP A 356 -11.86 -0.40 36.00
N ARG A 357 -12.54 -0.21 34.86
CA ARG A 357 -12.47 1.04 34.08
C ARG A 357 -13.01 2.24 34.85
N ARG A 358 -14.06 2.05 35.66
CA ARG A 358 -14.68 3.18 36.39
C ARG A 358 -13.75 3.67 37.48
N LEU A 359 -12.99 2.79 38.11
CA LEU A 359 -11.99 3.15 39.11
C LEU A 359 -10.87 3.98 38.46
N LEU A 360 -10.36 3.52 37.32
CA LEU A 360 -9.34 4.26 36.55
C LEU A 360 -9.81 5.67 36.17
N ASP A 361 -11.05 5.81 35.66
CA ASP A 361 -11.59 7.11 35.27
C ASP A 361 -11.75 8.06 36.47
N ARG A 362 -12.06 7.54 37.67
CA ARG A 362 -12.09 8.35 38.89
C ARG A 362 -10.69 8.80 39.30
N LEU A 363 -9.69 7.92 39.23
CA LEU A 363 -8.31 8.29 39.52
C LEU A 363 -7.80 9.41 38.59
N ASP A 364 -8.12 9.33 37.29
CA ASP A 364 -7.76 10.38 36.32
C ASP A 364 -8.43 11.73 36.64
N ALA A 365 -9.66 11.70 37.18
CA ALA A 365 -10.42 12.90 37.55
C ALA A 365 -9.97 13.57 38.86
N LEU A 366 -9.23 12.87 39.72
CA LEU A 366 -8.74 13.44 40.98
C LEU A 366 -7.62 14.48 40.75
N PRO A 367 -7.54 15.53 41.59
CA PRO A 367 -6.36 16.39 41.63
C PRO A 367 -5.12 15.60 42.08
N ALA A 368 -3.93 16.12 41.79
CA ALA A 368 -2.65 15.46 42.10
C ALA A 368 -2.52 15.03 43.59
N ALA A 369 -2.99 15.85 44.53
CA ALA A 369 -3.00 15.51 45.95
C ALA A 369 -3.91 14.31 46.25
N GLY A 370 -5.14 14.31 45.74
CA GLY A 370 -6.07 13.19 45.85
C GLY A 370 -5.56 11.91 45.19
N GLN A 371 -4.83 12.02 44.08
CA GLN A 371 -4.15 10.87 43.44
C GLN A 371 -3.09 10.26 44.37
N ARG A 372 -2.29 11.08 45.07
CA ARG A 372 -1.29 10.60 46.06
C ARG A 372 -1.94 9.94 47.25
N GLU A 373 -2.99 10.54 47.83
CA GLU A 373 -3.72 9.98 48.95
C GLU A 373 -4.35 8.63 48.59
N ALA A 374 -4.97 8.55 47.41
CA ALA A 374 -5.53 7.32 46.88
C ALA A 374 -4.45 6.24 46.68
N ALA A 375 -3.27 6.62 46.19
CA ALA A 375 -2.13 5.70 46.05
C ALA A 375 -1.68 5.15 47.41
N CYS A 376 -1.49 6.02 48.41
CA CYS A 376 -1.11 5.62 49.78
C CYS A 376 -2.17 4.68 50.41
N TRP A 377 -3.45 5.00 50.22
CA TRP A 377 -4.54 4.15 50.67
C TRP A 377 -4.47 2.75 50.06
N ALA A 378 -4.27 2.65 48.74
CA ALA A 378 -4.16 1.36 48.04
C ALA A 378 -2.92 0.58 48.49
N ALA A 379 -1.78 1.24 48.63
CA ALA A 379 -0.53 0.61 49.09
C ALA A 379 -0.69 0.02 50.50
N ARG A 380 -1.33 0.75 51.41
CA ARG A 380 -1.62 0.26 52.77
C ARG A 380 -2.52 -0.97 52.76
N HIS A 381 -3.55 -0.99 51.92
CA HIS A 381 -4.44 -2.16 51.81
C HIS A 381 -3.69 -3.38 51.24
N ALA A 382 -2.83 -3.17 50.24
CA ALA A 382 -1.96 -4.22 49.72
C ALA A 382 -1.02 -4.78 50.80
N MET A 383 -0.38 -3.91 51.59
CA MET A 383 0.55 -4.34 52.64
C MET A 383 -0.17 -5.11 53.75
N ARG A 384 -1.37 -4.65 54.13
CA ARG A 384 -2.19 -5.31 55.15
C ARG A 384 -2.64 -6.70 54.71
N VAL A 385 -3.20 -6.84 53.51
CA VAL A 385 -3.70 -8.15 53.05
C VAL A 385 -2.58 -9.17 52.88
N ALA A 386 -1.36 -8.71 52.54
CA ALA A 386 -0.17 -9.55 52.47
C ALA A 386 0.53 -9.80 53.82
N GLY A 387 0.03 -9.20 54.92
CA GLY A 387 0.64 -9.30 56.25
C GLY A 387 1.99 -8.58 56.39
N LEU A 388 2.36 -7.75 55.42
CA LEU A 388 3.65 -7.06 55.36
C LEU A 388 3.74 -5.86 56.31
N GLU A 389 2.61 -5.34 56.81
CA GLU A 389 2.58 -4.24 57.78
C GLU A 389 3.18 -4.60 59.15
N GLN A 390 3.38 -5.89 59.43
CA GLN A 390 4.02 -6.39 60.66
C GLN A 390 5.55 -6.26 60.63
N LEU A 391 6.14 -6.03 59.46
CA LEU A 391 7.58 -5.83 59.33
C LEU A 391 7.90 -4.35 59.60
N ASP A 392 8.69 -4.09 60.64
CA ASP A 392 9.01 -2.71 61.08
C ASP A 392 9.48 -1.81 59.93
N TRP A 393 10.34 -2.33 59.05
CA TRP A 393 10.89 -1.57 57.92
C TRP A 393 9.87 -1.24 56.81
N ILE A 394 8.76 -1.97 56.73
CA ILE A 394 7.62 -1.66 55.85
C ILE A 394 6.65 -0.72 56.56
N ALA A 395 6.41 -0.92 57.86
CA ALA A 395 5.59 -0.02 58.67
C ALA A 395 6.17 1.41 58.68
N ASP A 396 7.49 1.54 58.81
CA ASP A 396 8.20 2.83 58.72
C ASP A 396 8.03 3.49 57.34
N ALA A 397 8.06 2.70 56.27
CA ALA A 397 7.89 3.18 54.91
C ALA A 397 6.45 3.67 54.65
N LEU A 398 5.44 2.94 55.15
CA LEU A 398 4.05 3.37 55.11
C LEU A 398 3.85 4.67 55.90
N ALA A 399 4.38 4.75 57.12
CA ALA A 399 4.29 5.96 57.94
C ALA A 399 5.01 7.17 57.31
N ALA A 400 6.11 6.95 56.58
CA ALA A 400 6.75 7.98 55.78
C ALA A 400 5.82 8.48 54.66
N ALA A 401 5.21 7.56 53.91
CA ALA A 401 4.28 7.90 52.84
C ALA A 401 3.03 8.65 53.33
N ASP A 402 2.43 8.24 54.46
CA ASP A 402 1.27 8.93 55.05
C ASP A 402 1.60 10.37 55.48
N ALA A 403 2.83 10.58 55.97
CA ALA A 403 3.31 11.89 56.35
C ALA A 403 3.77 12.75 55.16
N GLY A 404 3.58 12.27 53.92
CA GLY A 404 4.05 12.94 52.70
C GLY A 404 5.57 13.03 52.60
N ARG A 405 6.31 12.19 53.35
CA ARG A 405 7.77 12.14 53.32
C ARG A 405 8.24 11.16 52.22
N PRO A 406 9.44 11.37 51.64
CA PRO A 406 10.03 10.43 50.70
C PRO A 406 10.14 9.04 51.30
N LEU A 407 9.90 8.02 50.49
CA LEU A 407 10.12 6.63 50.89
C LEU A 407 11.60 6.37 51.17
N PRO A 408 11.93 5.40 52.05
CA PRO A 408 13.32 5.01 52.28
C PRO A 408 14.00 4.55 50.97
N PRO A 409 15.32 4.79 50.79
CA PRO A 409 16.04 4.49 49.55
C PRO A 409 15.85 3.06 49.02
N ALA A 410 15.68 2.08 49.92
CA ALA A 410 15.44 0.68 49.57
C ALA A 410 14.19 0.46 48.69
N PHE A 411 13.21 1.36 48.73
CA PHE A 411 11.97 1.30 47.95
C PHE A 411 12.01 2.14 46.66
N THR A 412 12.95 3.08 46.56
CA THR A 412 13.05 4.01 45.42
C THR A 412 14.17 3.61 44.46
N GLU A 413 15.30 3.11 44.98
CA GLU A 413 16.44 2.69 44.16
C GLU A 413 16.14 1.41 43.38
N GLN A 414 16.59 1.36 42.12
CA GLN A 414 16.37 0.22 41.23
C GLN A 414 14.90 -0.23 41.17
N HIS A 415 13.95 0.72 41.26
CA HIS A 415 12.51 0.45 41.30
C HIS A 415 12.11 -0.49 42.46
N GLY A 416 12.75 -0.34 43.62
CA GLY A 416 12.44 -1.11 44.83
C GLY A 416 12.98 -2.54 44.82
N ALA A 417 13.89 -2.89 43.90
CA ALA A 417 14.49 -4.22 43.84
C ALA A 417 15.21 -4.61 45.15
N ALA A 418 15.76 -3.64 45.88
CA ALA A 418 16.37 -3.88 47.19
C ALA A 418 15.34 -4.29 48.24
N ALA A 419 14.23 -3.56 48.37
CA ALA A 419 13.10 -3.93 49.23
C ALA A 419 12.52 -5.30 48.85
N PHE A 420 12.38 -5.60 47.55
CA PHE A 420 11.88 -6.88 47.07
C PHE A 420 12.78 -8.06 47.46
N ARG A 421 14.10 -7.93 47.26
CA ARG A 421 15.07 -8.95 47.69
C ARG A 421 15.09 -9.14 49.20
N ARG A 422 14.98 -8.04 49.96
CA ARG A 422 14.90 -8.07 51.42
C ARG A 422 13.67 -8.86 51.85
N MET A 423 12.48 -8.52 51.34
CA MET A 423 11.22 -9.21 51.63
C MET A 423 11.29 -10.72 51.32
N LEU A 424 11.88 -11.13 50.19
CA LEU A 424 11.99 -12.56 49.87
C LEU A 424 12.92 -13.35 50.80
N SER A 425 13.92 -12.68 51.35
CA SER A 425 14.94 -13.28 52.22
C SER A 425 14.61 -13.17 53.71
N ASP A 426 13.62 -12.35 54.06
CA ASP A 426 13.20 -12.08 55.43
C ASP A 426 12.43 -13.29 55.99
N PRO A 427 12.92 -13.96 57.05
CA PRO A 427 12.25 -15.12 57.63
C PRO A 427 10.93 -14.76 58.32
N GLU A 428 10.73 -13.49 58.69
CA GLU A 428 9.50 -13.00 59.33
C GLU A 428 8.43 -12.64 58.30
N ALA A 429 8.78 -12.53 57.01
CA ALA A 429 7.82 -12.25 55.95
C ALA A 429 6.85 -13.44 55.76
N PRO A 430 5.53 -13.22 55.82
CA PRO A 430 4.56 -14.26 55.52
C PRO A 430 4.75 -14.82 54.11
N ARG A 431 4.38 -16.10 53.92
CA ARG A 431 4.44 -16.77 52.61
C ARG A 431 3.08 -17.35 52.26
N THR A 432 2.17 -16.46 51.88
CA THR A 432 0.82 -16.81 51.42
C THR A 432 0.77 -16.72 49.90
N THR A 433 -0.06 -17.55 49.26
CA THR A 433 -0.28 -17.48 47.82
C THR A 433 -1.68 -16.98 47.52
N VAL A 434 -1.83 -16.34 46.37
CA VAL A 434 -3.10 -15.93 45.81
C VAL A 434 -3.26 -16.50 44.40
N PRO A 435 -4.49 -16.87 44.02
CA PRO A 435 -4.75 -17.33 42.67
C PRO A 435 -4.66 -16.16 41.69
N LEU A 436 -3.75 -16.26 40.73
CA LEU A 436 -3.73 -15.40 39.55
C LEU A 436 -4.56 -16.07 38.46
N ARG A 437 -5.58 -15.37 37.99
CA ARG A 437 -6.41 -15.78 36.85
C ARG A 437 -5.95 -15.00 35.61
N PRO A 438 -4.93 -15.47 34.87
CA PRO A 438 -4.48 -14.78 33.68
C PRO A 438 -5.62 -14.74 32.65
N ASN A 439 -5.64 -13.70 31.81
CA ASN A 439 -6.61 -13.62 30.73
C ASN A 439 -6.43 -14.82 29.79
N PRO A 440 -7.46 -15.67 29.59
CA PRO A 440 -7.34 -16.87 28.76
C PRO A 440 -7.01 -16.56 27.30
N LYS A 441 -7.29 -15.34 26.80
CA LYS A 441 -6.89 -14.90 25.45
C LYS A 441 -5.39 -14.63 25.32
N THR A 442 -4.67 -14.40 26.43
CA THR A 442 -3.25 -13.97 26.42
C THR A 442 -2.29 -15.10 26.79
N PHE A 443 -2.68 -16.00 27.69
CA PHE A 443 -1.82 -17.08 28.20
C PHE A 443 -2.33 -18.50 27.85
N GLY A 444 -3.34 -18.60 26.98
CA GLY A 444 -4.03 -19.84 26.66
C GLY A 444 -4.93 -20.32 27.80
N ALA A 445 -5.65 -21.43 27.60
CA ALA A 445 -6.54 -22.05 28.59
C ALA A 445 -5.79 -22.78 29.72
N GLN A 446 -4.58 -22.34 30.09
CA GLN A 446 -3.87 -22.89 31.24
C GLN A 446 -4.41 -22.25 32.51
N GLY A 447 -4.78 -23.12 33.47
CA GLY A 447 -5.52 -22.80 34.67
C GLY A 447 -4.82 -21.85 35.63
N VAL A 448 -5.54 -21.54 36.72
CA VAL A 448 -5.10 -20.71 37.85
C VAL A 448 -3.63 -20.98 38.20
N THR A 449 -2.81 -19.93 38.22
CA THR A 449 -1.44 -20.00 38.72
C THR A 449 -1.39 -19.41 40.13
N GLU A 450 -0.70 -20.09 41.04
CA GLU A 450 -0.46 -19.56 42.39
C GLU A 450 0.69 -18.54 42.36
N MET A 451 0.48 -17.36 42.92
CA MET A 451 1.50 -16.32 43.05
C MET A 451 1.71 -15.95 44.51
N LEU A 452 2.96 -15.72 44.92
CA LEU A 452 3.27 -15.21 46.26
C LEU A 452 2.59 -13.85 46.49
N GLN A 453 1.69 -13.77 47.46
CA GLN A 453 0.86 -12.59 47.73
C GLN A 453 1.71 -11.36 48.09
N GLN A 454 2.81 -11.57 48.81
CA GLN A 454 3.76 -10.53 49.19
C GLN A 454 4.47 -9.92 47.97
N ALA A 455 4.83 -10.76 47.00
CA ALA A 455 5.41 -10.32 45.73
C ALA A 455 4.40 -9.53 44.88
N ALA A 456 3.11 -9.82 45.00
CA ALA A 456 2.04 -9.06 44.37
C ALA A 456 1.80 -7.71 45.05
N ALA A 457 1.91 -7.67 46.38
CA ALA A 457 1.59 -6.49 47.17
C ALA A 457 2.70 -5.44 47.17
N LEU A 458 3.97 -5.84 47.35
CA LEU A 458 5.09 -4.92 47.54
C LEU A 458 5.21 -3.84 46.44
N PRO A 459 4.97 -4.15 45.15
CA PRO A 459 4.98 -3.15 44.10
C PRO A 459 4.01 -1.98 44.32
N ALA A 460 2.90 -2.18 45.06
CA ALA A 460 1.97 -1.10 45.39
C ALA A 460 2.62 -0.03 46.28
N LEU A 461 3.52 -0.42 47.18
CA LEU A 461 4.27 0.51 48.03
C LEU A 461 5.40 1.19 47.26
N THR A 462 6.12 0.46 46.41
CA THR A 462 7.18 1.06 45.58
C THR A 462 6.61 2.04 44.54
N ALA A 463 5.37 1.85 44.08
CA ALA A 463 4.69 2.75 43.16
C ALA A 463 4.56 4.19 43.69
N LEU A 464 4.55 4.38 45.02
CA LEU A 464 4.45 5.71 45.62
C LEU A 464 5.68 6.58 45.33
N ALA A 465 6.80 5.98 44.92
CA ALA A 465 8.02 6.67 44.53
C ALA A 465 7.95 7.33 43.14
N ASP A 466 6.94 7.03 42.31
CA ASP A 466 6.81 7.62 40.98
C ASP A 466 6.50 9.12 41.08
N ASP A 467 7.09 9.96 40.23
CA ASP A 467 6.88 11.41 40.25
C ASP A 467 5.50 11.82 39.73
N ASP A 468 4.88 11.03 38.83
CA ASP A 468 3.51 11.28 38.34
C ASP A 468 2.49 10.70 39.35
N PRO A 469 1.72 11.55 40.05
CA PRO A 469 0.72 11.10 41.02
C PRO A 469 -0.32 10.13 40.45
N LEU A 470 -0.71 10.30 39.18
CA LEU A 470 -1.67 9.41 38.54
C LEU A 470 -1.05 8.05 38.26
N ALA A 471 0.20 8.02 37.79
CA ALA A 471 0.90 6.77 37.54
C ALA A 471 1.12 5.99 38.85
N ALA A 472 1.52 6.68 39.93
CA ALA A 472 1.63 6.11 41.27
C ALA A 472 0.31 5.51 41.75
N ALA A 473 -0.82 6.22 41.58
CA ALA A 473 -2.14 5.72 41.96
C ALA A 473 -2.53 4.48 41.13
N ILE A 474 -2.39 4.54 39.81
CA ILE A 474 -2.72 3.42 38.92
C ILE A 474 -1.95 2.16 39.30
N ASP A 475 -0.64 2.26 39.48
CA ASP A 475 0.21 1.13 39.82
C ASP A 475 -0.10 0.61 41.23
N ALA A 476 -0.35 1.49 42.20
CA ALA A 476 -0.73 1.09 43.55
C ALA A 476 -2.06 0.32 43.58
N PHE A 477 -3.10 0.81 42.90
CA PHE A 477 -4.40 0.14 42.82
C PHE A 477 -4.35 -1.17 42.04
N TYR A 478 -3.60 -1.22 40.93
CA TYR A 478 -3.43 -2.46 40.18
C TYR A 478 -2.79 -3.55 41.04
N ASN A 479 -1.66 -3.25 41.69
CA ASN A 479 -0.94 -4.22 42.51
C ASN A 479 -1.71 -4.60 43.77
N ALA A 480 -2.43 -3.66 44.41
CA ALA A 480 -3.36 -3.97 45.49
C ALA A 480 -4.46 -4.94 45.05
N ALA A 481 -5.11 -4.66 43.91
CA ALA A 481 -6.16 -5.54 43.36
C ALA A 481 -5.64 -6.95 43.06
N VAL A 482 -4.40 -7.09 42.60
CA VAL A 482 -3.76 -8.39 42.37
C VAL A 482 -3.45 -9.09 43.70
N ALA A 483 -2.94 -8.36 44.70
CA ALA A 483 -2.64 -8.91 46.03
C ALA A 483 -3.88 -9.40 46.79
N HIS A 484 -5.06 -8.84 46.51
CA HIS A 484 -6.32 -9.29 47.09
C HIS A 484 -6.86 -10.61 46.49
N GLY A 485 -6.31 -11.11 45.37
CA GLY A 485 -6.68 -12.43 44.84
C GLY A 485 -8.19 -12.62 44.61
N ASP A 486 -8.79 -13.65 45.21
CA ASP A 486 -10.24 -13.90 45.13
C ASP A 486 -11.08 -12.82 45.85
N ASP A 487 -10.51 -12.06 46.80
CA ASP A 487 -11.18 -10.94 47.49
C ASP A 487 -11.10 -9.60 46.73
N ARG A 488 -10.56 -9.62 45.49
CA ARG A 488 -10.37 -8.41 44.68
C ARG A 488 -11.65 -7.58 44.52
N ASP A 489 -12.78 -8.20 44.25
CA ASP A 489 -14.02 -7.48 43.95
C ASP A 489 -14.54 -6.71 45.18
N ARG A 490 -14.29 -7.24 46.39
CA ARG A 490 -14.55 -6.54 47.66
C ARG A 490 -13.63 -5.34 47.81
N PHE A 491 -12.33 -5.50 47.57
CA PHE A 491 -11.37 -4.39 47.60
C PHE A 491 -11.76 -3.26 46.63
N LEU A 492 -12.17 -3.59 45.41
CA LEU A 492 -12.59 -2.60 44.41
C LEU A 492 -13.87 -1.85 44.84
N ALA A 493 -14.82 -2.53 45.49
CA ALA A 493 -16.01 -1.88 46.04
C ALA A 493 -15.68 -0.91 47.18
N GLU A 494 -14.73 -1.27 48.05
CA GLU A 494 -14.20 -0.41 49.10
C GLU A 494 -13.47 0.80 48.52
N ALA A 495 -12.59 0.59 47.53
CA ALA A 495 -11.89 1.63 46.78
C ALA A 495 -12.87 2.66 46.19
N HIS A 496 -13.92 2.19 45.52
CA HIS A 496 -14.95 3.06 44.97
C HIS A 496 -15.71 3.88 46.01
N THR A 497 -15.80 3.39 47.24
CA THR A 497 -16.45 4.12 48.35
C THR A 497 -15.50 5.18 48.89
N GLU A 498 -14.22 4.85 49.03
CA GLU A 498 -13.20 5.77 49.51
C GLU A 498 -13.02 6.98 48.59
N LEU A 499 -12.85 6.75 47.28
CA LEU A 499 -12.67 7.86 46.33
C LEU A 499 -13.86 8.82 46.29
N ARG A 500 -15.08 8.31 46.53
CA ARG A 500 -16.29 9.16 46.62
C ARG A 500 -16.32 10.01 47.89
N ARG A 501 -15.77 9.52 49.01
CA ARG A 501 -15.69 10.30 50.25
C ARG A 501 -14.72 11.47 50.11
N GLY A 502 -13.57 11.25 49.48
CA GLY A 502 -12.61 12.32 49.16
C GLY A 502 -13.21 13.43 48.29
N GLU A 503 -14.00 13.06 47.26
CA GLU A 503 -14.70 14.03 46.39
C GLU A 503 -15.72 14.92 47.13
N THR A 504 -16.26 14.48 48.27
CA THR A 504 -17.32 15.20 48.98
C THR A 504 -16.76 16.22 49.98
N VAL A 505 -15.56 15.97 50.52
CA VAL A 505 -14.88 16.88 51.47
C VAL A 505 -14.33 18.10 50.74
N ASP A 506 -13.76 17.93 49.55
CA ASP A 506 -13.16 19.02 48.75
C ASP A 506 -14.21 19.99 48.15
N ARG A 507 -15.49 19.58 48.07
CA ARG A 507 -16.61 20.43 47.62
C ARG A 507 -17.24 21.28 48.71
N ALA A 508 -16.95 21.00 49.98
CA ALA A 508 -17.49 21.75 51.12
C ALA A 508 -16.62 22.96 51.50
N ASP A 509 -15.40 23.05 50.96
CA ASP A 509 -14.43 24.13 51.23
C ASP A 509 -14.26 25.13 50.05
N VAL A 510 -15.30 25.29 49.20
CA VAL A 510 -15.37 26.35 48.16
C VAL A 510 -16.44 27.38 48.49
#